data_AF-M0N280-F1
#
_entry.id   AF-M0N280-F1
#
_cell.length_a   1.000
_cell.length_b   1.000
_cell.length_c   1.000
_cell.angle_alpha   90.00
_cell.angle_beta   90.00
_cell.angle_gamma   90.00
#
_symmetry.space_group_name_H-M   'P 1'
#
loop_
_entity.id
_entity.type
_entity.pdbx_description
1 polymer ?
#
loop_
_entity_poly.entity_id
_entity_poly.type
_entity_poly.pdbx_seq_one_letter_code
_entity_poly.pdbx_strand_id
1 'polypeptide(L)'
;MVDVRKQRSNLNLDLLDYLGNYEDGPILGERYQPASGLAESVLTDTAADSEFAKLRVTGAQIERDGDRLRVLAVPYVKPENPDEYETNSHGYATLDPVPAMEFVGLSEAEADLIAAFVPHAVDEADGFAGYRDNATATISPLDRLESLTLPKLDDVAGGIERYTDARERAAELDEKIEKTDALIDEIVYELYGLTDEEIAIVEEAVGE
;
A
#
# COMPACT_ATOMS: atom_id res chain seq x y z
N MET A 1 23.76 -2.17 16.89
CA MET A 1 23.29 -1.41 15.71
C MET A 1 23.67 -2.07 14.39
N VAL A 2 24.96 -2.26 14.09
CA VAL A 2 25.39 -2.95 12.84
C VAL A 2 24.76 -4.34 12.69
N ASP A 3 24.66 -5.11 13.77
CA ASP A 3 24.04 -6.45 13.73
C ASP A 3 22.53 -6.42 13.47
N VAL A 4 21.80 -5.45 14.02
CA VAL A 4 20.34 -5.31 13.83
C VAL A 4 20.03 -4.85 12.40
N ARG A 5 20.76 -3.83 11.90
CA ARG A 5 20.66 -3.38 10.50
C ARG A 5 21.04 -4.49 9.52
N LYS A 6 22.07 -5.29 9.85
CA LYS A 6 22.47 -6.45 9.03
C LYS A 6 21.43 -7.56 9.05
N GLN A 7 20.80 -7.83 10.20
CA GLN A 7 19.68 -8.77 10.28
C GLN A 7 18.51 -8.29 9.43
N ARG A 8 18.20 -6.99 9.50
CA ARG A 8 17.12 -6.37 8.72
C ARG A 8 17.36 -6.47 7.21
N SER A 9 18.58 -6.20 6.76
CA SER A 9 18.95 -6.26 5.35
C SER A 9 19.03 -7.69 4.79
N ASN A 10 19.15 -8.70 5.65
CA ASN A 10 19.21 -10.11 5.23
C ASN A 10 17.82 -10.73 5.03
N LEU A 11 16.74 -10.05 5.44
CA LEU A 11 15.38 -10.53 5.22
C LEU A 11 14.98 -10.29 3.77
N ASN A 12 14.48 -11.33 3.12
CA ASN A 12 13.83 -11.19 1.82
C ASN A 12 12.41 -10.69 2.02
N LEU A 13 12.06 -9.56 1.41
CA LEU A 13 10.71 -8.98 1.45
C LEU A 13 10.07 -8.88 0.06
N ASP A 14 10.63 -9.57 -0.93
CA ASP A 14 10.00 -9.72 -2.23
C ASP A 14 8.86 -10.73 -2.11
N LEU A 15 7.63 -10.32 -2.40
CA LEU A 15 6.46 -11.21 -2.30
C LEU A 15 6.57 -12.39 -3.28
N LEU A 16 7.00 -12.14 -4.52
CA LEU A 16 6.98 -13.14 -5.59
C LEU A 16 7.95 -14.29 -5.32
N ASP A 17 9.07 -14.01 -4.65
CA ASP A 17 10.03 -15.04 -4.20
C ASP A 17 9.40 -16.05 -3.23
N TYR A 18 8.38 -15.64 -2.48
CA TYR A 18 7.68 -16.51 -1.53
C TYR A 18 6.51 -17.26 -2.17
N LEU A 19 5.83 -16.64 -3.14
CA LEU A 19 4.71 -17.26 -3.87
C LEU A 19 5.20 -18.34 -4.85
N GLY A 20 6.35 -18.13 -5.48
CA GLY A 20 6.86 -19.05 -6.49
C GLY A 20 5.90 -19.19 -7.68
N ASN A 21 5.67 -20.42 -8.12
CA ASN A 21 4.69 -20.70 -9.18
C ASN A 21 3.32 -21.01 -8.57
N TYR A 22 2.28 -20.35 -9.08
CA TYR A 22 0.90 -20.57 -8.66
C TYR A 22 -0.04 -20.59 -9.88
N GLU A 23 -1.20 -21.22 -9.71
CA GLU A 23 -2.30 -21.11 -10.66
C GLU A 23 -3.18 -19.89 -10.36
N ASP A 24 -3.84 -19.37 -11.41
CA ASP A 24 -4.86 -18.33 -11.26
C ASP A 24 -6.03 -18.85 -10.42
N GLY A 25 -6.41 -18.08 -9.41
CA GLY A 25 -7.50 -18.34 -8.48
C GLY A 25 -8.73 -17.47 -8.76
N PRO A 26 -9.55 -17.18 -7.73
CA PRO A 26 -10.74 -16.35 -7.87
C PRO A 26 -10.38 -14.89 -8.15
N ILE A 27 -11.33 -14.14 -8.72
CA ILE A 27 -11.18 -12.68 -8.83
C ILE A 27 -11.51 -12.02 -7.48
N LEU A 28 -10.86 -10.90 -7.20
CA LEU A 28 -11.01 -10.15 -5.95
C LEU A 28 -12.46 -9.71 -5.70
N GLY A 29 -13.19 -9.39 -6.78
CA GLY A 29 -14.58 -8.93 -6.74
C GLY A 29 -15.61 -9.99 -6.32
N GLU A 30 -15.27 -11.27 -6.18
CA GLU A 30 -16.27 -12.33 -5.97
C GLU A 30 -17.01 -12.27 -4.63
N ARG A 31 -16.36 -11.79 -3.55
CA ARG A 31 -16.88 -11.92 -2.18
C ARG A 31 -16.83 -10.64 -1.35
N TYR A 32 -16.48 -9.51 -1.95
CA TYR A 32 -16.37 -8.26 -1.20
C TYR A 32 -17.73 -7.64 -0.88
N GLN A 33 -17.76 -6.81 0.16
CA GLN A 33 -18.85 -5.91 0.49
C GLN A 33 -18.41 -4.48 0.14
N PRO A 34 -19.22 -3.69 -0.57
CA PRO A 34 -18.95 -2.28 -0.82
C PRO A 34 -18.71 -1.53 0.49
N ALA A 35 -17.64 -0.73 0.54
CA ALA A 35 -17.39 0.13 1.69
C ALA A 35 -18.46 1.22 1.82
N SER A 36 -18.68 1.70 3.05
CA SER A 36 -19.59 2.81 3.29
C SER A 36 -19.08 4.07 2.58
N GLY A 37 -19.95 4.74 1.81
CA GLY A 37 -19.58 5.92 1.02
C GLY A 37 -18.95 5.60 -0.35
N LEU A 38 -18.79 4.32 -0.72
CA LEU A 38 -18.21 3.94 -2.00
C LEU A 38 -18.96 4.52 -3.21
N ALA A 39 -20.29 4.65 -3.14
CA ALA A 39 -21.10 5.19 -4.22
C ALA A 39 -20.88 6.68 -4.49
N GLU A 40 -20.29 7.41 -3.54
CA GLU A 40 -19.92 8.82 -3.67
C GLU A 40 -18.41 8.98 -3.92
N SER A 41 -17.67 7.87 -4.01
CA SER A 41 -16.24 7.85 -4.21
C SER A 41 -15.89 8.02 -5.68
N VAL A 42 -14.77 8.70 -5.94
CA VAL A 42 -14.14 8.78 -7.27
C VAL A 42 -13.84 7.40 -7.85
N LEU A 43 -13.75 6.34 -7.01
CA LEU A 43 -13.47 4.98 -7.46
C LEU A 43 -14.57 4.38 -8.34
N THR A 44 -15.81 4.87 -8.23
CA THR A 44 -16.93 4.43 -9.08
C THR A 44 -17.03 5.23 -10.38
N ASP A 45 -16.29 6.33 -10.50
CA ASP A 45 -16.36 7.18 -11.68
C ASP A 45 -15.68 6.52 -12.88
N THR A 46 -16.30 6.71 -14.05
CA THR A 46 -15.64 6.42 -15.32
C THR A 46 -14.92 7.68 -15.82
N ALA A 47 -13.99 7.51 -16.76
CA ALA A 47 -13.36 8.66 -17.42
C ALA A 47 -14.35 9.53 -18.22
N ALA A 48 -15.60 9.10 -18.42
CA ALA A 48 -16.63 9.89 -19.08
C ALA A 48 -17.42 10.79 -18.11
N ASP A 49 -17.48 10.41 -16.83
CA ASP A 49 -18.33 11.05 -15.81
C ASP A 49 -17.51 11.77 -14.73
N SER A 50 -16.20 11.52 -14.68
CA SER A 50 -15.28 12.10 -13.72
C SER A 50 -14.95 13.57 -14.03
N GLU A 51 -14.75 14.37 -12.98
CA GLU A 51 -14.18 15.73 -13.05
C GLU A 51 -12.67 15.75 -13.37
N PHE A 52 -12.03 14.58 -13.41
CA PHE A 52 -10.60 14.43 -13.67
C PHE A 52 -10.33 14.07 -15.14
N ALA A 53 -9.42 14.80 -15.78
CA ALA A 53 -8.95 14.49 -17.14
C ALA A 53 -8.29 13.10 -17.24
N LYS A 54 -7.71 12.61 -16.13
CA LYS A 54 -7.29 11.22 -15.96
C LYS A 54 -7.54 10.78 -14.53
N LEU A 55 -8.06 9.56 -14.39
CA LEU A 55 -8.30 8.91 -13.11
C LEU A 55 -7.58 7.56 -13.10
N ARG A 56 -6.72 7.36 -12.10
CA ARG A 56 -5.97 6.11 -11.89
C ARG A 56 -5.99 5.71 -10.42
N VAL A 57 -5.71 4.46 -10.13
CA VAL A 57 -5.40 3.95 -8.78
C VAL A 57 -4.02 3.30 -8.84
N THR A 58 -3.04 3.94 -8.22
CA THR A 58 -1.61 3.55 -8.30
C THR A 58 -1.06 3.03 -6.98
N GLY A 59 -1.92 2.84 -5.99
CA GLY A 59 -1.55 2.23 -4.72
C GLY A 59 -2.79 1.66 -4.05
N ALA A 60 -2.58 0.64 -3.23
CA ALA A 60 -3.61 0.13 -2.33
C ALA A 60 -3.03 -0.09 -0.93
N GLN A 61 -3.81 0.30 0.07
CA GLN A 61 -3.49 0.12 1.48
C GLN A 61 -4.49 -0.86 2.09
N ILE A 62 -4.07 -1.50 3.19
CA ILE A 62 -4.85 -2.52 3.85
C ILE A 62 -5.05 -2.10 5.30
N GLU A 63 -6.31 -2.04 5.72
CA GLU A 63 -6.67 -1.87 7.12
C GLU A 63 -7.32 -3.16 7.63
N ARG A 64 -6.90 -3.62 8.80
CA ARG A 64 -7.51 -4.76 9.49
C ARG A 64 -8.12 -4.29 10.80
N ASP A 65 -9.39 -4.60 11.01
CA ASP A 65 -10.12 -4.34 12.24
C ASP A 65 -10.87 -5.62 12.65
N GLY A 66 -10.26 -6.42 13.53
CA GLY A 66 -10.82 -7.70 13.95
C GLY A 66 -10.94 -8.71 12.80
N ASP A 67 -12.17 -9.11 12.49
CA ASP A 67 -12.51 -10.03 11.40
C ASP A 67 -12.80 -9.32 10.07
N ARG A 68 -12.62 -8.00 10.03
CA ARG A 68 -12.83 -7.16 8.86
C ARG A 68 -11.49 -6.74 8.25
N LEU A 69 -11.37 -6.95 6.95
CA LEU A 69 -10.26 -6.44 6.13
C LEU A 69 -10.81 -5.40 5.16
N ARG A 70 -10.18 -4.23 5.09
CA ARG A 70 -10.52 -3.16 4.15
C ARG A 70 -9.37 -2.93 3.19
N VAL A 71 -9.71 -2.80 1.91
CA VAL A 71 -8.78 -2.36 0.87
C VAL A 71 -9.09 -0.89 0.58
N LEU A 72 -8.12 -0.02 0.83
CA LEU A 72 -8.20 1.40 0.51
C LEU A 72 -7.41 1.63 -0.77
N ALA A 73 -8.06 2.17 -1.79
CA ALA A 73 -7.39 2.54 -3.03
C ALA A 73 -6.85 3.97 -2.91
N VAL A 74 -5.67 4.22 -3.47
CA VAL A 74 -5.04 5.55 -3.52
C VAL A 74 -5.26 6.13 -4.91
N PRO A 75 -6.20 7.07 -5.09
CA PRO A 75 -6.45 7.68 -6.38
C PRO A 75 -5.29 8.60 -6.79
N TYR A 76 -4.85 8.47 -8.03
CA TYR A 76 -3.86 9.32 -8.66
C TYR A 76 -4.46 9.94 -9.91
N VAL A 77 -4.74 11.24 -9.82
CA VAL A 77 -5.62 11.93 -10.75
C VAL A 77 -4.91 13.08 -11.45
N LYS A 78 -5.38 13.41 -12.64
CA LYS A 78 -5.05 14.66 -13.32
C LYS A 78 -6.29 15.56 -13.31
N PRO A 79 -6.36 16.55 -12.41
CA PRO A 79 -7.48 17.48 -12.36
C PRO A 79 -7.55 18.33 -13.63
N GLU A 80 -8.78 18.68 -14.04
CA GLU A 80 -9.00 19.67 -15.10
C GLU A 80 -8.60 21.07 -14.64
N ASN A 81 -8.79 21.37 -13.35
CA ASN A 81 -8.34 22.59 -12.70
C ASN A 81 -7.18 22.31 -11.73
N PRO A 82 -5.91 22.43 -12.16
CA PRO A 82 -4.76 22.10 -11.32
C PRO A 82 -4.56 23.07 -10.14
N ASP A 83 -5.16 24.27 -10.17
CA ASP A 83 -5.02 25.26 -9.09
C ASP A 83 -5.77 24.85 -7.81
N GLU A 84 -6.69 23.89 -7.90
CA GLU A 84 -7.48 23.37 -6.77
C GLU A 84 -6.79 22.22 -6.04
N TYR A 85 -5.68 21.70 -6.57
CA TYR A 85 -5.02 20.50 -6.08
C TYR A 85 -3.51 20.69 -5.95
N GLU A 86 -2.90 20.04 -4.97
CA GLU A 86 -1.43 19.96 -4.87
C GLU A 86 -0.91 18.99 -5.94
N THR A 87 -0.52 19.55 -7.09
CA THR A 87 -0.06 18.76 -8.23
C THR A 87 1.46 18.71 -8.32
N ASN A 88 1.97 17.57 -8.79
CA ASN A 88 3.38 17.42 -9.14
C ASN A 88 3.72 18.17 -10.44
N SER A 89 5.00 18.14 -10.85
CA SER A 89 5.47 18.82 -12.07
C SER A 89 4.80 18.37 -13.38
N HIS A 90 4.07 17.24 -13.36
CA HIS A 90 3.31 16.73 -14.50
C HIS A 90 1.80 17.04 -14.42
N GLY A 91 1.37 17.76 -13.40
CA GLY A 91 -0.01 18.18 -13.16
C GLY A 91 -0.90 17.06 -12.59
N TYR A 92 -0.33 16.07 -11.90
CA TYR A 92 -1.11 15.04 -11.21
C TYR A 92 -1.12 15.28 -9.70
N ALA A 93 -2.23 14.96 -9.07
CA ALA A 93 -2.41 14.95 -7.62
C ALA A 93 -2.63 13.52 -7.13
N THR A 94 -2.05 13.20 -5.98
CA THR A 94 -2.39 12.00 -5.21
C THR A 94 -3.47 12.40 -4.22
N LEU A 95 -4.62 11.72 -4.26
CA LEU A 95 -5.70 11.95 -3.31
C LEU A 95 -5.55 11.06 -2.08
N ASP A 96 -6.29 11.39 -1.03
CA ASP A 96 -6.34 10.57 0.18
C ASP A 96 -6.85 9.14 -0.13
N PRO A 97 -6.35 8.12 0.58
CA PRO A 97 -6.84 6.75 0.41
C PRO A 97 -8.34 6.65 0.68
N VAL A 98 -9.08 6.02 -0.23
CA VAL A 98 -10.54 5.85 -0.12
C VAL A 98 -10.87 4.36 -0.02
N PRO A 99 -11.73 3.94 0.92
CA PRO A 99 -12.08 2.54 1.06
C PRO A 99 -12.84 2.05 -0.18
N ALA A 100 -12.28 1.03 -0.83
CA ALA A 100 -12.81 0.42 -2.05
C ALA A 100 -13.64 -0.83 -1.72
N MET A 101 -13.08 -1.71 -0.88
CA MET A 101 -13.64 -3.04 -0.63
C MET A 101 -13.52 -3.40 0.85
N GLU A 102 -14.57 -4.00 1.40
CA GLU A 102 -14.54 -4.65 2.72
C GLU A 102 -14.74 -6.16 2.58
N PHE A 103 -13.99 -6.93 3.35
CA PHE A 103 -14.12 -8.37 3.45
C PHE A 103 -14.36 -8.75 4.92
N VAL A 104 -15.30 -9.65 5.17
CA VAL A 104 -15.66 -10.12 6.52
C VAL A 104 -15.69 -11.64 6.53
N GLY A 105 -15.19 -12.24 7.60
CA GLY A 105 -15.20 -13.70 7.77
C GLY A 105 -14.25 -14.43 6.83
N LEU A 106 -13.16 -13.78 6.45
CA LEU A 106 -12.02 -14.43 5.79
C LEU A 106 -11.29 -15.33 6.79
N SER A 107 -10.74 -16.43 6.30
CA SER A 107 -9.67 -17.13 7.00
C SER A 107 -8.42 -16.25 7.09
N GLU A 108 -7.54 -16.57 8.05
CA GLU A 108 -6.27 -15.86 8.23
C GLU A 108 -5.42 -15.88 6.95
N ALA A 109 -5.30 -17.05 6.31
CA ALA A 109 -4.55 -17.20 5.06
C ALA A 109 -5.16 -16.40 3.88
N GLU A 110 -6.49 -16.31 3.77
CA GLU A 110 -7.14 -15.47 2.76
C GLU A 110 -6.89 -13.98 3.03
N ALA A 111 -6.98 -13.57 4.29
CA ALA A 111 -6.72 -12.19 4.69
C ALA A 111 -5.27 -11.79 4.41
N ASP A 112 -4.31 -12.68 4.70
CA ASP A 112 -2.88 -12.47 4.42
C ASP A 112 -2.59 -12.45 2.94
N LEU A 113 -3.23 -13.32 2.17
CA LEU A 113 -3.10 -13.30 0.71
C LEU A 113 -3.57 -11.96 0.15
N ILE A 114 -4.77 -11.50 0.51
CA ILE A 114 -5.30 -10.22 0.03
C ILE A 114 -4.41 -9.07 0.49
N ALA A 115 -3.98 -9.08 1.76
CA ALA A 115 -3.20 -8.00 2.33
C ALA A 115 -1.81 -7.85 1.70
N ALA A 116 -1.17 -8.95 1.32
CA ALA A 116 0.13 -8.93 0.66
C ALA A 116 0.00 -8.71 -0.85
N PHE A 117 -0.93 -9.41 -1.50
CA PHE A 117 -0.99 -9.49 -2.96
C PHE A 117 -1.67 -8.28 -3.60
N VAL A 118 -2.75 -7.75 -3.03
CA VAL A 118 -3.49 -6.64 -3.64
C VAL A 118 -2.65 -5.37 -3.75
N PRO A 119 -1.96 -4.89 -2.69
CA PRO A 119 -1.05 -3.75 -2.80
C PRO A 119 0.03 -3.97 -3.86
N HIS A 120 0.67 -5.14 -3.85
CA HIS A 120 1.71 -5.48 -4.81
C HIS A 120 1.20 -5.46 -6.25
N ALA A 121 0.03 -6.04 -6.51
CA ALA A 121 -0.57 -6.07 -7.84
C ALA A 121 -0.97 -4.67 -8.34
N VAL A 122 -1.42 -3.80 -7.43
CA VAL A 122 -1.76 -2.41 -7.77
C VAL A 122 -0.52 -1.57 -8.04
N ASP A 123 0.56 -1.77 -7.26
CA ASP A 123 1.84 -1.08 -7.43
C ASP A 123 2.56 -1.50 -8.72
N GLU A 124 2.56 -2.80 -9.03
CA GLU A 124 3.14 -3.33 -10.28
C GLU A 124 2.37 -2.83 -11.50
N ALA A 125 1.04 -2.81 -11.40
CA ALA A 125 0.14 -2.40 -12.47
C ALA A 125 0.44 -3.10 -13.82
N ASP A 126 0.23 -2.40 -14.94
CA ASP A 126 0.55 -2.84 -16.31
C ASP A 126 0.02 -4.23 -16.75
N GLY A 127 -1.11 -4.66 -16.19
CA GLY A 127 -1.73 -5.95 -16.51
C GLY A 127 -1.31 -7.10 -15.60
N PHE A 128 -0.45 -6.86 -14.60
CA PHE A 128 -0.16 -7.86 -13.57
C PHE A 128 -1.45 -8.32 -12.89
N ALA A 129 -1.63 -9.63 -12.74
CA ALA A 129 -2.87 -10.22 -12.21
C ALA A 129 -4.16 -9.74 -12.91
N GLY A 130 -4.08 -9.30 -14.16
CA GLY A 130 -5.21 -8.71 -14.90
C GLY A 130 -5.55 -7.27 -14.51
N TYR A 131 -4.85 -6.67 -13.54
CA TYR A 131 -5.11 -5.32 -13.05
C TYR A 131 -4.55 -4.25 -14.00
N ARG A 132 -5.32 -3.17 -14.18
CA ARG A 132 -4.88 -1.95 -14.87
C ARG A 132 -5.27 -0.75 -14.05
N ASP A 133 -4.34 0.17 -13.85
CA ASP A 133 -4.53 1.30 -12.96
C ASP A 133 -5.49 2.36 -13.46
N ASN A 134 -5.80 2.42 -14.76
CA ASN A 134 -6.53 3.52 -15.35
C ASN A 134 -8.03 3.24 -15.55
N ALA A 135 -8.84 4.25 -15.23
CA ALA A 135 -10.23 4.31 -15.66
C ALA A 135 -10.31 4.46 -17.19
N THR A 136 -11.41 3.98 -17.77
CA THR A 136 -11.79 4.24 -19.16
C THR A 136 -13.19 4.82 -19.19
N ALA A 137 -13.71 5.14 -20.39
CA ALA A 137 -15.06 5.66 -20.56
C ALA A 137 -16.16 4.71 -20.06
N THR A 138 -15.87 3.44 -19.81
CA THR A 138 -16.87 2.43 -19.42
C THR A 138 -16.42 1.53 -18.27
N ILE A 139 -15.20 1.72 -17.74
CA ILE A 139 -14.62 0.88 -16.69
C ILE A 139 -14.05 1.83 -15.64
N SER A 140 -14.62 1.80 -14.45
CA SER A 140 -14.16 2.57 -13.29
C SER A 140 -12.92 1.94 -12.65
N PRO A 141 -12.17 2.66 -11.79
CA PRO A 141 -11.10 2.06 -10.99
C PRO A 141 -11.59 0.92 -10.09
N LEU A 142 -12.81 0.98 -9.57
CA LEU A 142 -13.40 -0.11 -8.80
C LEU A 142 -13.57 -1.38 -9.66
N ASP A 143 -14.12 -1.25 -10.87
CA ASP A 143 -14.28 -2.39 -11.80
C ASP A 143 -12.92 -3.06 -12.10
N ARG A 144 -11.84 -2.25 -12.18
CA ARG A 144 -10.48 -2.76 -12.37
C ARG A 144 -10.02 -3.58 -11.18
N LEU A 145 -10.21 -3.09 -9.96
CA LEU A 145 -9.88 -3.81 -8.74
C LEU A 145 -10.72 -5.09 -8.61
N GLU A 146 -12.00 -5.05 -8.96
CA GLU A 146 -12.86 -6.24 -8.92
C GLU A 146 -12.36 -7.36 -9.85
N SER A 147 -11.80 -6.97 -11.00
CA SER A 147 -11.28 -7.90 -12.01
C SER A 147 -9.89 -8.47 -11.70
N LEU A 148 -9.25 -8.02 -10.61
CA LEU A 148 -7.92 -8.50 -10.20
C LEU A 148 -7.98 -9.98 -9.84
N THR A 149 -7.17 -10.81 -10.50
CA THR A 149 -7.11 -12.25 -10.26
C THR A 149 -6.16 -12.55 -9.12
N LEU A 150 -6.66 -13.19 -8.07
CA LEU A 150 -5.82 -13.64 -6.95
C LEU A 150 -5.14 -14.98 -7.30
N PRO A 151 -3.96 -15.28 -6.74
CA PRO A 151 -3.41 -16.62 -6.76
C PRO A 151 -4.35 -17.62 -6.10
N LYS A 152 -4.33 -18.86 -6.55
CA LYS A 152 -5.02 -19.95 -5.88
C LYS A 152 -4.43 -20.18 -4.48
N LEU A 153 -5.27 -20.02 -3.46
CA LEU A 153 -4.86 -20.05 -2.05
C LEU A 153 -4.03 -21.29 -1.70
N ASP A 154 -4.45 -22.48 -2.15
CA ASP A 154 -3.78 -23.74 -1.85
C ASP A 154 -2.31 -23.80 -2.34
N ASP A 155 -1.99 -23.05 -3.40
CA ASP A 155 -0.64 -23.04 -3.98
C ASP A 155 0.30 -22.10 -3.20
N VAL A 156 -0.26 -21.03 -2.62
CA VAL A 156 0.51 -19.92 -2.05
C VAL A 156 0.42 -19.77 -0.54
N ALA A 157 -0.53 -20.42 0.14
CA ALA A 157 -0.82 -20.20 1.57
C ALA A 157 0.44 -20.28 2.45
N GLY A 158 1.25 -21.33 2.29
CA GLY A 158 2.49 -21.46 3.06
C GLY A 158 3.59 -20.47 2.65
N GLY A 159 3.54 -19.94 1.42
CA GLY A 159 4.43 -18.86 0.97
C GLY A 159 4.06 -17.53 1.63
N ILE A 160 2.77 -17.21 1.62
CA ILE A 160 2.18 -16.03 2.27
C ILE A 160 2.49 -16.01 3.77
N GLU A 161 2.28 -17.13 4.48
CA GLU A 161 2.59 -17.21 5.92
C GLU A 161 4.06 -16.84 6.19
N ARG A 162 5.01 -17.44 5.46
CA ARG A 162 6.44 -17.13 5.61
C ARG A 162 6.78 -15.68 5.23
N TYR A 163 6.07 -15.12 4.26
CA TYR A 163 6.24 -13.72 3.85
C TYR A 163 5.76 -12.76 4.94
N THR A 164 4.58 -13.02 5.51
CA THR A 164 4.02 -12.26 6.63
C THR A 164 4.96 -12.30 7.83
N ASP A 165 5.46 -13.48 8.21
CA ASP A 165 6.45 -13.63 9.29
C ASP A 165 7.72 -12.79 9.03
N ALA A 166 8.23 -12.83 7.79
CA ALA A 166 9.42 -12.07 7.41
C ALA A 166 9.17 -10.55 7.46
N ARG A 167 7.98 -10.10 7.03
CA ARG A 167 7.54 -8.70 7.08
C ARG A 167 7.37 -8.20 8.51
N GLU A 168 6.73 -8.98 9.39
CA GLU A 168 6.59 -8.64 10.81
C GLU A 168 7.96 -8.54 11.47
N ARG A 169 8.83 -9.53 11.23
CA ARG A 169 10.19 -9.49 11.78
C ARG A 169 11.00 -8.31 11.27
N ALA A 170 10.80 -7.92 10.02
CA ALA A 170 11.39 -6.73 9.45
C ALA A 170 10.89 -5.47 10.17
N ALA A 171 9.58 -5.32 10.35
CA ALA A 171 8.98 -4.17 11.05
C ALA A 171 9.50 -4.06 12.50
N GLU A 172 9.60 -5.17 13.24
CA GLU A 172 10.18 -5.17 14.59
C GLU A 172 11.64 -4.72 14.62
N LEU A 173 12.41 -5.05 13.57
CA LEU A 173 13.80 -4.65 13.47
C LEU A 173 13.91 -3.17 13.08
N ASP A 174 13.02 -2.68 12.21
CA ASP A 174 12.94 -1.26 11.83
C ASP A 174 12.60 -0.39 13.05
N GLU A 175 11.60 -0.75 13.85
CA GLU A 175 11.26 -0.04 15.10
C GLU A 175 12.44 -0.01 16.08
N LYS A 176 13.19 -1.12 16.19
CA LYS A 176 14.41 -1.16 17.02
C LYS A 176 15.50 -0.25 16.48
N ILE A 177 15.64 -0.15 15.16
CA ILE A 177 16.63 0.71 14.52
C ILE A 177 16.27 2.17 14.79
N GLU A 178 15.03 2.58 14.47
CA GLU A 178 14.52 3.94 14.71
C GLU A 178 14.68 4.36 16.17
N LYS A 179 14.26 3.52 17.12
CA LYS A 179 14.42 3.80 18.55
C LYS A 179 15.89 3.93 18.95
N THR A 180 16.78 3.14 18.36
CA THR A 180 18.20 3.23 18.69
C THR A 180 18.83 4.47 18.06
N ASP A 181 18.43 4.84 16.85
CA ASP A 181 18.90 6.04 16.16
C ASP A 181 18.48 7.29 16.94
N ALA A 182 17.21 7.41 17.33
CA ALA A 182 16.72 8.49 18.20
C ALA A 182 17.49 8.58 19.54
N LEU A 183 17.85 7.45 20.15
CA LEU A 183 18.68 7.44 21.37
C LEU A 183 20.12 7.87 21.11
N ILE A 184 20.67 7.60 19.92
CA ILE A 184 21.99 8.09 19.55
C ILE A 184 21.94 9.61 19.40
N ASP A 185 20.94 10.14 18.71
CA ASP A 185 20.81 11.56 18.47
C ASP A 185 20.67 12.31 19.79
N GLU A 186 19.82 11.82 20.71
CA GLU A 186 19.72 12.32 22.09
C GLU A 186 21.09 12.37 22.79
N ILE A 187 21.85 11.26 22.77
CA ILE A 187 23.19 11.20 23.38
C ILE A 187 24.17 12.17 22.70
N VAL A 188 24.13 12.30 21.37
CA VAL A 188 25.01 13.20 20.62
C VAL A 188 24.68 14.65 20.97
N TYR A 189 23.41 15.03 21.00
CA TYR A 189 22.96 16.36 21.39
C TYR A 189 23.39 16.70 22.82
N GLU A 190 23.23 15.77 23.76
CA GLU A 190 23.70 15.94 25.14
C GLU A 190 25.24 16.09 25.23
N LEU A 191 26.00 15.26 24.51
CA LEU A 191 27.46 15.27 24.55
C LEU A 191 28.05 16.58 24.00
N TYR A 192 27.42 17.15 22.98
CA TYR A 192 27.84 18.43 22.40
C TYR A 192 27.11 19.64 23.00
N GLY A 193 26.13 19.41 23.88
CA GLY A 193 25.36 20.45 24.56
C GLY A 193 24.55 21.32 23.61
N LEU A 194 23.98 20.72 22.55
CA LEU A 194 23.16 21.45 21.57
C LEU A 194 21.89 21.96 22.24
N THR A 195 21.51 23.17 21.84
CA THR A 195 20.20 23.76 22.14
C THR A 195 19.13 23.27 21.17
N ASP A 196 17.85 23.41 21.53
CA ASP A 196 16.72 23.03 20.66
C ASP A 196 16.79 23.70 19.27
N GLU A 197 17.30 24.93 19.20
CA GLU A 197 17.51 25.65 17.93
C GLU A 197 18.62 25.01 17.08
N GLU A 198 19.69 24.54 17.71
CA GLU A 198 20.80 23.86 17.01
C GLU A 198 20.40 22.45 16.57
N ILE A 199 19.59 21.75 17.37
CA ILE A 199 19.02 20.44 17.01
C ILE A 199 18.14 20.56 15.77
N ALA A 200 17.21 21.51 15.74
CA ALA A 200 16.32 21.72 14.60
C ALA A 200 17.08 21.98 13.29
N ILE A 201 18.20 22.72 13.35
CA ILE A 201 19.06 22.95 12.18
C ILE A 201 19.75 21.66 11.73
N VAL A 202 20.15 20.80 12.67
CA VAL A 202 20.78 19.51 12.35
C VAL A 202 19.76 18.57 11.71
N GLU A 203 18.56 18.44 12.27
CA GLU A 203 17.48 17.59 11.73
C GLU A 203 17.07 18.05 10.32
N GLU A 204 16.88 19.36 10.09
CA GLU A 204 16.58 19.91 8.76
C GLU A 204 17.70 19.62 7.74
N ALA A 205 18.96 19.63 8.17
CA ALA A 205 20.11 19.37 7.29
C ALA A 205 20.31 17.87 6.99
N VAL A 206 19.94 16.99 7.90
CA VAL A 206 20.03 15.53 7.73
C VAL A 206 18.80 14.97 6.98
N GLY A 207 17.72 15.74 6.94
CA GLY A 207 16.51 15.41 6.17
C GLY A 207 15.63 14.37 6.85
N GLU A 208 15.59 14.39 8.18
CA GLU A 208 14.57 13.69 8.98
C GLU A 208 13.27 14.48 9.05
#